data_AF-A0A074WFM7-F1
#
_entry.id   AF-A0A074WFM7-F1
#
_cell.length_a   1.000
_cell.length_b   1.000
_cell.length_c   1.000
_cell.angle_alpha   90.00
_cell.angle_beta   90.00
_cell.angle_gamma   90.00
#
_symmetry.space_group_name_H-M   'P 1'
#
loop_
_entity.id
_entity.type
_entity.pdbx_description
1 polymer ?
#
loop_
_entity_poly.entity_id
_entity_poly.type
_entity_poly.pdbx_seq_one_letter_code
_entity_poly.pdbx_strand_id
1 'polypeptide(L)'
;MFSKALHSSIASWSFHDDSFTQATKDKVFLYQLSHQDIKAITPHTLVIGNVCDEDRTSTKIHRQLADLNILIKSDNHLNAAAINGTSMAKNIVLITRHKLSLLVNLLFWWEEEMMRWDGFEAKKANYAQQLEEAHPDESAEERSRKMNEAVKIITVMQRDMPSQRQEGKETSWNTTGGSRREWELRESERWVSERGGPGGEVVEDEHGLPAYEHSGVDGRE
;
A
#
# COMPACT_ATOMS: atom_id res chain seq x y z
N MET A 1 0.28 -45.86 -28.74
CA MET A 1 0.27 -45.58 -27.30
C MET A 1 0.30 -44.07 -27.12
N PHE A 2 -0.76 -43.55 -26.50
CA PHE A 2 -1.11 -42.13 -26.45
C PHE A 2 -0.32 -41.40 -25.36
N SER A 3 0.28 -40.26 -25.70
CA SER A 3 0.50 -39.17 -24.76
C SER A 3 0.61 -37.86 -25.54
N LYS A 4 -0.57 -37.35 -25.92
CA LYS A 4 -0.80 -35.95 -26.28
C LYS A 4 -1.95 -35.47 -25.39
N ALA A 5 -1.86 -34.22 -24.97
CA ALA A 5 -2.83 -33.45 -24.19
C ALA A 5 -2.65 -33.52 -22.67
N LEU A 6 -1.99 -32.50 -22.12
CA LEU A 6 -2.42 -31.74 -20.93
C LEU A 6 -1.70 -30.38 -20.91
N HIS A 7 -1.83 -29.63 -22.00
CA HIS A 7 -1.66 -28.17 -22.00
C HIS A 7 -2.97 -27.58 -22.51
N SER A 8 -4.07 -27.84 -21.79
CA SER A 8 -5.33 -27.17 -22.08
C SER A 8 -5.30 -25.79 -21.45
N SER A 9 -4.98 -24.81 -22.29
CA SER A 9 -5.73 -23.55 -22.37
C SER A 9 -6.08 -22.91 -21.02
N ILE A 10 -5.14 -22.12 -20.47
CA ILE A 10 -5.53 -20.87 -19.81
C ILE A 10 -6.19 -20.05 -20.92
N ALA A 11 -7.49 -20.25 -21.09
CA ALA A 11 -8.27 -19.55 -22.08
C ALA A 11 -8.03 -18.06 -21.85
N SER A 12 -7.42 -17.43 -22.85
CA SER A 12 -7.27 -15.99 -22.98
C SER A 12 -8.58 -15.32 -22.57
N TRP A 13 -8.56 -14.64 -21.43
CA TRP A 13 -9.63 -13.75 -21.01
C TRP A 13 -9.48 -12.48 -21.86
N SER A 14 -9.93 -12.53 -23.12
CA SER A 14 -10.06 -11.31 -23.92
C SER A 14 -11.25 -10.53 -23.36
N PHE A 15 -10.96 -9.67 -22.39
CA PHE A 15 -11.90 -8.74 -21.79
C PHE A 15 -12.34 -7.72 -22.85
N HIS A 16 -13.64 -7.68 -23.17
CA HIS A 16 -14.24 -6.41 -23.59
C HIS A 16 -14.06 -5.41 -22.44
N ASP A 17 -13.84 -4.15 -22.80
CA ASP A 17 -13.46 -3.01 -21.93
C ASP A 17 -14.56 -2.58 -20.93
N ASP A 18 -15.27 -3.54 -20.35
CA ASP A 18 -16.12 -3.34 -19.18
C ASP A 18 -15.26 -3.52 -17.91
N SER A 19 -14.14 -2.81 -17.87
CA SER A 19 -13.24 -2.80 -16.74
C SER A 19 -13.90 -2.11 -15.53
N PHE A 20 -13.43 -2.43 -14.32
CA PHE A 20 -13.84 -1.69 -13.11
C PHE A 20 -13.22 -0.28 -13.17
N THR A 21 -13.91 0.61 -13.88
CA THR A 21 -13.37 1.89 -14.34
C THR A 21 -13.03 2.84 -13.19
N GLN A 22 -12.19 3.84 -13.46
CA GLN A 22 -11.87 4.88 -12.48
C GLN A 22 -13.10 5.66 -12.01
N ALA A 23 -14.07 5.91 -12.91
CA ALA A 23 -15.33 6.55 -12.54
C ALA A 23 -16.17 5.68 -11.58
N THR A 24 -16.12 4.35 -11.73
CA THR A 24 -16.78 3.43 -10.79
C THR A 24 -16.07 3.42 -9.45
N LYS A 25 -14.73 3.37 -9.43
CA LYS A 25 -13.93 3.48 -8.20
C LYS A 25 -14.27 4.75 -7.42
N ASP A 26 -14.35 5.88 -8.12
CA ASP A 26 -14.74 7.16 -7.54
C ASP A 26 -16.12 7.11 -6.88
N LYS A 27 -17.12 6.57 -7.57
CA LYS A 27 -18.48 6.45 -7.04
C LYS A 27 -18.52 5.58 -5.78
N VAL A 28 -17.84 4.43 -5.81
CA VAL A 28 -17.77 3.52 -4.66
C VAL A 28 -17.04 4.20 -3.50
N PHE A 29 -15.92 4.85 -3.75
CA PHE A 29 -15.16 5.55 -2.72
C PHE A 29 -15.99 6.68 -2.08
N LEU A 30 -16.65 7.52 -2.88
CA LEU A 30 -17.51 8.59 -2.38
C LEU A 30 -18.68 8.06 -1.57
N TYR A 31 -19.30 6.96 -2.02
CA TYR A 31 -20.35 6.28 -1.28
C TYR A 31 -19.83 5.79 0.09
N GLN A 32 -18.67 5.16 0.13
CA GLN A 32 -18.08 4.66 1.37
C GLN A 32 -17.69 5.78 2.33
N LEU A 33 -17.20 6.92 1.83
CA LEU A 33 -16.92 8.11 2.65
C LEU A 33 -18.15 8.69 3.40
N SER A 34 -19.36 8.32 3.00
CA SER A 34 -20.59 8.72 3.68
C SER A 34 -20.99 7.80 4.84
N HIS A 35 -20.33 6.65 4.98
CA HIS A 35 -20.62 5.66 6.02
C HIS A 35 -19.79 5.94 7.28
N GLN A 36 -20.32 5.51 8.42
CA GLN A 36 -19.59 5.56 9.69
C GLN A 36 -18.40 4.60 9.69
N ASP A 37 -18.61 3.39 9.19
CA ASP A 37 -17.55 2.43 8.92
C ASP A 37 -17.26 2.43 7.43
N ILE A 38 -16.21 3.17 7.05
CA ILE A 38 -15.82 3.31 5.66
C ILE A 38 -15.39 1.95 5.09
N LYS A 39 -14.78 1.07 5.90
CA LYS A 39 -14.15 -0.18 5.43
C LYS A 39 -15.16 -1.27 5.09
N ALA A 40 -16.34 -1.22 5.69
CA ALA A 40 -17.37 -2.22 5.52
C ALA A 40 -17.93 -2.24 4.08
N ILE A 41 -18.00 -3.43 3.48
CA ILE A 41 -18.71 -3.62 2.20
C ILE A 41 -20.18 -3.92 2.51
N THR A 42 -21.08 -3.07 2.03
CA THR A 42 -22.53 -3.25 2.18
C THR A 42 -23.13 -3.82 0.90
N PRO A 43 -24.38 -4.34 0.93
CA PRO A 43 -25.08 -4.73 -0.29
C PRO A 43 -25.14 -3.59 -1.32
N HIS A 44 -25.34 -2.35 -0.87
CA HIS A 44 -25.46 -1.23 -1.79
C HIS A 44 -24.12 -0.80 -2.38
N THR A 45 -22.99 -1.07 -1.72
CA THR A 45 -21.65 -0.96 -2.33
C THR A 45 -21.55 -1.76 -3.63
N LEU A 46 -22.19 -2.94 -3.70
CA LEU A 46 -22.21 -3.79 -4.90
C LEU A 46 -23.04 -3.17 -6.04
N VAL A 47 -24.10 -2.44 -5.71
CA VAL A 47 -24.94 -1.73 -6.67
C VAL A 47 -24.18 -0.53 -7.25
N ILE A 48 -23.58 0.29 -6.39
CA ILE A 48 -22.74 1.44 -6.80
C ILE A 48 -21.54 0.98 -7.64
N GLY A 49 -20.98 -0.18 -7.32
CA GLY A 49 -19.90 -0.83 -8.06
C GLY A 49 -20.33 -1.46 -9.39
N ASN A 50 -21.59 -1.33 -9.80
CA ASN A 50 -22.17 -1.96 -11.00
C ASN A 50 -22.02 -3.50 -11.05
N VAL A 51 -21.88 -4.18 -9.91
CA VAL A 51 -21.83 -5.65 -9.84
C VAL A 51 -23.22 -6.23 -10.11
N CYS A 52 -24.26 -5.56 -9.66
CA CYS A 52 -25.65 -5.94 -9.87
C CYS A 52 -26.55 -4.69 -9.87
N ASP A 53 -27.69 -4.78 -10.53
CA ASP A 53 -28.57 -3.62 -10.73
C ASP A 53 -29.74 -3.56 -9.73
N GLU A 54 -29.96 -4.64 -8.96
CA GLU A 54 -31.08 -4.78 -8.02
C GLU A 54 -30.63 -5.00 -6.58
N ASP A 55 -31.26 -4.30 -5.62
CA ASP A 55 -30.99 -4.44 -4.18
C ASP A 55 -31.23 -5.87 -3.64
N ARG A 56 -32.23 -6.57 -4.21
CA ARG A 56 -32.51 -7.95 -3.81
C ARG A 56 -31.37 -8.88 -4.19
N THR A 57 -30.77 -8.66 -5.36
CA THR A 57 -29.66 -9.44 -5.88
C THR A 57 -28.38 -9.09 -5.11
N SER A 58 -28.15 -7.81 -4.84
CA SER A 58 -26.99 -7.35 -4.05
C SER A 58 -26.98 -7.93 -2.64
N THR A 59 -28.13 -7.98 -1.96
CA THR A 59 -28.27 -8.57 -0.62
C THR A 59 -27.92 -10.05 -0.61
N LYS A 60 -28.34 -10.79 -1.64
CA LYS A 60 -28.02 -12.22 -1.76
C LYS A 60 -26.53 -12.45 -2.01
N ILE A 61 -25.93 -11.67 -2.92
CA ILE A 61 -24.49 -11.75 -3.20
C ILE A 61 -23.69 -11.41 -1.95
N HIS A 62 -24.06 -10.34 -1.24
CA HIS A 62 -23.41 -9.93 0.01
C HIS A 62 -23.44 -11.05 1.05
N ARG A 63 -24.59 -11.70 1.26
CA ARG A 63 -24.70 -12.87 2.13
C ARG A 63 -23.80 -14.02 1.66
N GLN A 64 -23.75 -14.30 0.35
CA GLN A 64 -22.88 -15.34 -0.18
C GLN A 64 -21.39 -15.02 0.04
N LEU A 65 -20.98 -13.76 -0.04
CA LEU A 65 -19.61 -13.35 0.29
C LEU A 65 -19.29 -13.61 1.77
N ALA A 66 -20.24 -13.34 2.68
CA ALA A 66 -20.09 -13.65 4.09
C ALA A 66 -20.07 -15.17 4.37
N ASP A 67 -20.88 -15.96 3.65
CA ASP A 67 -20.88 -17.43 3.75
C ASP A 67 -19.57 -18.04 3.23
N LEU A 68 -18.93 -17.39 2.26
CA LEU A 68 -17.59 -17.74 1.75
C LEU A 68 -16.44 -17.22 2.63
N ASN A 69 -16.72 -16.50 3.73
CA ASN A 69 -15.75 -15.82 4.59
C ASN A 69 -14.90 -14.76 3.85
N ILE A 70 -15.37 -14.27 2.70
CA ILE A 70 -14.76 -13.14 1.99
C ILE A 70 -15.12 -11.84 2.71
N LEU A 71 -16.31 -11.75 3.28
CA LEU A 71 -16.67 -10.70 4.25
C LEU A 71 -16.68 -11.28 5.65
N ILE A 72 -16.04 -10.59 6.58
CA ILE A 72 -16.03 -10.95 7.99
C ILE A 72 -17.43 -10.69 8.55
N LYS A 73 -18.04 -11.67 9.22
CA LYS A 73 -19.44 -11.60 9.65
C LYS A 73 -19.73 -10.55 10.73
N SER A 74 -18.72 -10.12 11.49
CA SER A 74 -18.88 -9.14 12.57
C SER A 74 -19.01 -7.70 12.08
N ASP A 75 -18.23 -7.33 11.06
CA ASP A 75 -18.03 -5.94 10.64
C ASP A 75 -18.20 -5.75 9.11
N ASN A 76 -18.35 -6.84 8.35
CA ASN A 76 -18.39 -6.85 6.89
C ASN A 76 -17.13 -6.27 6.23
N HIS A 77 -16.00 -6.33 6.94
CA HIS A 77 -14.71 -5.99 6.36
C HIS A 77 -14.27 -7.09 5.41
N LEU A 78 -13.48 -6.69 4.42
CA LEU A 78 -12.95 -7.61 3.43
C LEU A 78 -11.86 -8.49 4.04
N ASN A 79 -11.96 -9.79 3.80
CA ASN A 79 -10.89 -10.74 4.03
C ASN A 79 -10.33 -11.19 2.68
N ALA A 80 -9.34 -10.46 2.18
CA ALA A 80 -8.76 -10.72 0.86
C ALA A 80 -8.16 -12.14 0.72
N ALA A 81 -7.68 -12.73 1.81
CA ALA A 81 -7.12 -14.09 1.82
C ALA A 81 -8.16 -15.18 1.49
N ALA A 82 -9.46 -14.90 1.71
CA ALA A 82 -10.53 -15.83 1.39
C ALA A 82 -11.04 -15.72 -0.06
N ILE A 83 -10.57 -14.74 -0.83
CA ILE A 83 -10.99 -14.55 -2.23
C ILE A 83 -10.47 -15.72 -3.07
N ASN A 84 -11.41 -16.53 -3.58
CA ASN A 84 -11.12 -17.65 -4.46
C ASN A 84 -12.06 -17.65 -5.66
N GLY A 85 -11.53 -17.35 -6.85
CA GLY A 85 -12.33 -17.23 -8.06
C GLY A 85 -13.14 -18.48 -8.42
N THR A 86 -12.59 -19.68 -8.19
CA THR A 86 -13.29 -20.95 -8.45
C THR A 86 -14.47 -21.15 -7.51
N SER A 87 -14.26 -20.89 -6.20
CA SER A 87 -15.32 -20.98 -5.19
C SER A 87 -16.41 -19.94 -5.44
N MET A 88 -16.02 -18.71 -5.76
CA MET A 88 -16.98 -17.64 -6.09
C MET A 88 -17.80 -17.98 -7.33
N ALA A 89 -17.17 -18.47 -8.41
CA ALA A 89 -17.88 -18.87 -9.63
C ALA A 89 -18.88 -20.01 -9.39
N LYS A 90 -18.56 -20.92 -8.47
CA LYS A 90 -19.44 -22.04 -8.11
C LYS A 90 -20.63 -21.61 -7.24
N ASN A 91 -20.42 -20.68 -6.31
CA ASN A 91 -21.41 -20.34 -5.29
C ASN A 91 -22.23 -19.09 -5.64
N ILE A 92 -21.64 -18.11 -6.32
CA ILE A 92 -22.28 -16.84 -6.71
C ILE A 92 -22.83 -16.97 -8.14
N VAL A 93 -23.86 -17.78 -8.30
CA VAL A 93 -24.50 -18.07 -9.60
C VAL A 93 -25.56 -17.05 -10.02
N LEU A 94 -25.78 -16.02 -9.20
CA LEU A 94 -26.82 -14.99 -9.42
C LEU A 94 -26.42 -13.92 -10.43
N ILE A 95 -25.17 -13.90 -10.88
CA ILE A 95 -24.62 -12.89 -11.78
C ILE A 95 -23.90 -13.55 -12.95
N THR A 96 -23.78 -12.82 -14.05
CA THR A 96 -23.05 -13.29 -15.22
C THR A 96 -21.55 -13.40 -14.91
N ARG A 97 -20.82 -14.19 -15.71
CA ARG A 97 -19.35 -14.29 -15.61
C ARG A 97 -18.68 -12.91 -15.67
N HIS A 98 -19.20 -12.02 -16.50
CA HIS A 98 -18.70 -10.66 -16.62
C HIS A 98 -18.87 -9.87 -15.30
N LYS A 99 -20.07 -9.88 -14.71
CA LYS A 99 -20.34 -9.24 -13.41
C LYS A 99 -19.55 -9.87 -12.26
N LEU A 100 -19.28 -11.18 -12.32
CA LEU A 100 -18.41 -11.85 -11.36
C LEU A 100 -16.97 -11.32 -11.45
N SER A 101 -16.47 -11.06 -12.66
CA SER A 101 -15.15 -10.42 -12.84
C SER A 101 -15.13 -9.01 -12.26
N LEU A 102 -16.20 -8.23 -12.44
CA LEU A 102 -16.33 -6.90 -11.83
C LEU A 102 -16.33 -6.98 -10.30
N LEU A 103 -17.04 -7.96 -9.72
CA LEU A 103 -17.04 -8.20 -8.28
C LEU A 103 -15.63 -8.47 -7.77
N VAL A 104 -14.89 -9.39 -8.42
CA VAL A 104 -13.51 -9.71 -8.01
C VAL A 104 -12.61 -8.47 -8.09
N ASN A 105 -12.71 -7.70 -9.18
CA ASN A 105 -11.94 -6.46 -9.34
C ASN A 105 -12.29 -5.41 -8.28
N LEU A 106 -13.58 -5.26 -7.94
CA LEU A 106 -14.03 -4.38 -6.86
C LEU A 106 -13.41 -4.78 -5.53
N LEU A 107 -13.44 -6.08 -5.18
CA LEU A 107 -12.91 -6.58 -3.92
C LEU A 107 -11.41 -6.32 -3.80
N PHE A 108 -10.61 -6.68 -4.81
CA PHE A 108 -9.16 -6.44 -4.77
C PHE A 108 -8.81 -4.95 -4.72
N TRP A 109 -9.49 -4.13 -5.53
CA TRP A 109 -9.29 -2.69 -5.46
C TRP A 109 -9.66 -2.13 -4.08
N TRP A 110 -10.75 -2.63 -3.47
CA TRP A 110 -11.16 -2.18 -2.15
C TRP A 110 -10.15 -2.55 -1.07
N GLU A 111 -9.55 -3.74 -1.15
CA GLU A 111 -8.45 -4.14 -0.25
C GLU A 111 -7.28 -3.16 -0.34
N GLU A 112 -6.80 -2.87 -1.56
CA GLU A 112 -5.72 -1.92 -1.80
C GLU A 112 -6.08 -0.52 -1.26
N GLU A 113 -7.34 -0.11 -1.44
CA GLU A 113 -7.85 1.16 -0.95
C GLU A 113 -7.84 1.24 0.59
N MET A 114 -8.21 0.15 1.27
CA MET A 114 -8.19 0.08 2.73
C MET A 114 -6.77 0.00 3.28
N MET A 115 -5.85 -0.71 2.62
CA MET A 115 -4.42 -0.66 2.96
C MET A 115 -3.86 0.77 2.84
N ARG A 116 -4.23 1.50 1.78
CA ARG A 116 -3.86 2.92 1.63
C ARG A 116 -4.44 3.77 2.76
N TRP A 117 -5.71 3.56 3.09
CA TRP A 117 -6.39 4.28 4.17
C TRP A 117 -5.69 4.07 5.51
N ASP A 118 -5.32 2.83 5.83
CA ASP A 118 -4.64 2.44 7.06
C ASP A 118 -3.24 3.04 7.15
N GLY A 119 -2.55 3.13 6.02
CA GLY A 119 -1.28 3.87 5.93
C GLY A 119 -1.43 5.34 6.32
N PHE A 120 -2.55 6.00 6.01
CA PHE A 120 -2.80 7.37 6.45
C PHE A 120 -3.16 7.45 7.93
N GLU A 121 -3.94 6.51 8.45
CA GLU A 121 -4.26 6.46 9.89
C GLU A 121 -3.00 6.24 10.74
N ALA A 122 -2.14 5.30 10.32
CA ALA A 122 -0.85 5.06 10.96
C ALA A 122 0.05 6.31 10.91
N LYS A 123 0.10 7.01 9.77
CA LYS A 123 0.82 8.28 9.65
C LYS A 123 0.30 9.35 10.61
N LYS A 124 -1.03 9.50 10.74
CA LYS A 124 -1.61 10.46 11.71
C LYS A 124 -1.25 10.10 13.15
N ALA A 125 -1.31 8.82 13.50
CA ALA A 125 -1.02 8.34 14.85
C ALA A 125 0.45 8.57 15.23
N ASN A 126 1.37 8.32 14.31
CA ASN A 126 2.81 8.39 14.57
C ASN A 126 3.41 9.80 14.39
N TYR A 127 2.66 10.75 13.82
CA TYR A 127 3.20 12.08 13.50
C TYR A 127 3.67 12.85 14.73
N ALA A 128 2.95 12.73 15.86
CA ALA A 128 3.32 13.41 17.10
C ALA A 128 4.69 12.96 17.63
N GLN A 129 4.92 11.65 17.63
CA GLN A 129 6.19 11.06 18.05
C GLN A 129 7.34 11.47 17.11
N GLN A 130 7.11 11.43 15.79
CA GLN A 130 8.13 11.85 14.81
C GLN A 130 8.53 13.31 14.98
N LEU A 131 7.58 14.18 15.36
CA LEU A 131 7.83 15.60 15.53
C LEU A 131 8.61 15.89 16.82
N GLU A 132 8.35 15.13 17.88
CA GLU A 132 9.11 15.18 19.12
C GLU A 132 10.56 14.72 18.92
N GLU A 133 10.78 13.62 18.17
CA GLU A 133 12.12 13.11 17.86
C GLU A 133 12.92 14.02 16.92
N ALA A 134 12.26 14.66 15.95
CA ALA A 134 12.93 15.49 14.94
C ALA A 134 13.25 16.91 15.43
N HIS A 135 12.48 17.42 16.39
CA HIS A 135 12.55 18.81 16.87
C HIS A 135 12.38 18.89 18.40
N PRO A 136 13.33 18.36 19.18
CA PRO A 136 13.25 18.35 20.64
C PRO A 136 13.23 19.76 21.24
N ASP A 137 13.89 20.71 20.59
CA ASP A 137 14.05 22.10 21.07
C ASP A 137 12.84 23.00 20.75
N GLU A 138 11.87 22.54 19.97
CA GLU A 138 10.69 23.34 19.63
C GLU A 138 9.76 23.51 20.83
N SER A 139 9.04 24.63 20.86
CA SER A 139 8.02 24.84 21.88
C SER A 139 6.87 23.84 21.71
N ALA A 140 6.20 23.48 22.81
CA ALA A 140 5.03 22.59 22.75
C ALA A 140 3.91 23.15 21.86
N GLU A 141 3.77 24.47 21.80
CA GLU A 141 2.79 25.18 20.98
C GLU A 141 3.09 25.05 19.49
N GLU A 142 4.36 25.23 19.08
CA GLU A 142 4.77 25.03 17.68
C GLU A 142 4.61 23.57 17.24
N ARG A 143 4.95 22.62 18.11
CA ARG A 143 4.73 21.19 17.84
C ARG A 143 3.26 20.86 17.62
N SER A 144 2.38 21.38 18.48
CA SER A 144 0.93 21.18 18.32
C SER A 144 0.41 21.81 17.03
N ARG A 145 0.88 23.01 16.67
CA ARG A 145 0.49 23.67 15.41
C ARG A 145 0.88 22.83 14.18
N LYS A 146 2.14 22.37 14.12
CA LYS A 146 2.62 21.53 13.03
C LYS A 146 1.90 20.19 12.96
N MET A 147 1.64 19.56 14.10
CA MET A 147 0.84 18.34 14.18
C MET A 147 -0.56 18.55 13.59
N ASN A 148 -1.25 19.62 13.99
CA ASN A 148 -2.59 19.93 13.49
C ASN A 148 -2.59 20.22 11.98
N GLU A 149 -1.58 20.93 11.49
CA GLU A 149 -1.40 21.21 10.06
C GLU A 149 -1.18 19.91 9.26
N ALA A 150 -0.30 19.03 9.73
CA ALA A 150 -0.05 17.75 9.08
C ALA A 150 -1.27 16.83 9.12
N VAL A 151 -1.97 16.73 10.24
CA VAL A 151 -3.21 15.96 10.35
C VAL A 151 -4.27 16.48 9.37
N LYS A 152 -4.36 17.81 9.20
CA LYS A 152 -5.26 18.42 8.21
C LYS A 152 -4.86 18.03 6.78
N ILE A 153 -3.58 18.12 6.43
CA ILE A 153 -3.05 17.72 5.12
C ILE A 153 -3.33 16.25 4.85
N ILE A 154 -2.97 15.37 5.80
CA ILE A 154 -3.20 13.92 5.66
C ILE A 154 -4.70 13.63 5.50
N THR A 155 -5.56 14.34 6.21
CA THR A 155 -7.02 14.16 6.10
C THR A 155 -7.54 14.56 4.71
N VAL A 156 -6.99 15.62 4.11
CA VAL A 156 -7.32 16.00 2.73
C VAL A 156 -6.89 14.88 1.77
N MET A 157 -5.62 14.44 1.84
CA MET A 157 -5.08 13.38 0.98
C MET A 157 -5.82 12.03 1.13
N GLN A 158 -6.22 11.70 2.36
CA GLN A 158 -6.97 10.48 2.64
C GLN A 158 -8.30 10.47 1.89
N ARG A 159 -8.93 11.63 1.70
CA ARG A 159 -10.22 11.82 1.01
C ARG A 159 -10.09 12.14 -0.48
N ASP A 160 -8.87 12.18 -1.03
CA ASP A 160 -8.68 12.38 -2.47
C ASP A 160 -9.34 11.26 -3.26
N MET A 161 -10.08 11.64 -4.31
CA MET A 161 -10.78 10.71 -5.17
C MET A 161 -9.77 9.82 -5.92
N PRO A 162 -10.04 8.52 -6.11
CA PRO A 162 -9.18 7.64 -6.89
C PRO A 162 -8.74 8.25 -8.23
N SER A 163 -9.62 8.87 -9.01
CA SER A 163 -9.28 9.49 -10.30
C SER A 163 -8.37 10.72 -10.22
N GLN A 164 -8.34 11.39 -9.08
CA GLN A 164 -7.55 12.61 -8.86
C GLN A 164 -6.15 12.31 -8.34
N ARG A 165 -5.90 11.06 -7.93
CA ARG A 165 -4.59 10.64 -7.43
C ARG A 165 -3.63 10.54 -8.60
N GLN A 166 -2.55 11.31 -8.52
CA GLN A 166 -1.47 11.20 -9.48
C GLN A 166 -0.68 9.91 -9.21
N GLU A 167 -1.10 8.81 -9.82
CA GLU A 167 -0.28 7.60 -9.87
C GLU A 167 0.98 7.90 -10.72
N GLY A 168 2.15 7.92 -10.08
CA GLY A 168 3.44 7.99 -10.78
C GLY A 168 3.95 9.39 -11.17
N LYS A 169 3.30 10.48 -10.77
CA LYS A 169 3.94 11.81 -10.75
C LYS A 169 4.23 12.15 -9.31
N GLU A 170 5.52 12.20 -8.96
CA GLU A 170 5.98 12.88 -7.75
C GLU A 170 5.25 14.21 -7.68
N THR A 171 4.27 14.31 -6.79
CA THR A 171 3.56 15.56 -6.57
C THR A 171 4.59 16.49 -5.96
N SER A 172 4.98 17.47 -6.77
CA SER A 172 5.78 18.64 -6.44
C SER A 172 5.08 19.45 -5.33
N TRP A 173 5.04 18.91 -4.11
CA TRP A 173 4.75 19.66 -2.88
C TRP A 173 6.05 20.17 -2.23
N ASN A 174 7.12 20.25 -3.03
CA ASN A 174 8.49 20.53 -2.63
C ASN A 174 8.77 22.02 -2.31
N THR A 175 7.76 22.88 -2.22
CA THR A 175 8.00 24.34 -2.21
C THR A 175 7.42 25.08 -1.00
N THR A 176 6.74 24.43 -0.05
CA THR A 176 6.43 25.11 1.22
C THR A 176 6.53 24.15 2.41
N GLY A 177 7.75 23.99 2.92
CA GLY A 177 8.02 23.40 4.23
C GLY A 177 8.35 21.90 4.22
N GLY A 178 9.65 21.57 4.13
CA GLY A 178 10.18 20.22 4.36
C GLY A 178 10.01 19.30 3.16
N SER A 179 11.00 19.30 2.26
CA SER A 179 10.97 18.44 1.07
C SER A 179 10.98 16.96 1.48
N ARG A 180 10.21 16.11 0.79
CA ARG A 180 10.31 14.65 0.94
C ARG A 180 11.73 14.13 0.71
N ARG A 181 12.50 14.79 -0.18
CA ARG A 181 13.92 14.53 -0.34
C ARG A 181 14.73 14.92 0.89
N GLU A 182 14.33 15.92 1.64
CA GLU A 182 14.97 16.29 2.91
C GLU A 182 14.75 15.22 3.98
N TRP A 183 13.56 14.60 4.00
CA TRP A 183 13.24 13.46 4.86
C TRP A 183 13.93 12.17 4.41
N GLU A 184 13.91 11.85 3.11
CA GLU A 184 14.58 10.67 2.55
C GLU A 184 16.11 10.81 2.57
N LEU A 185 16.65 12.03 2.42
CA LEU A 185 18.07 12.34 2.62
C LEU A 185 18.43 12.27 4.11
N ARG A 186 17.59 12.77 5.03
CA ARG A 186 17.82 12.60 6.48
C ARG A 186 17.75 11.14 6.92
N GLU A 187 16.81 10.35 6.40
CA GLU A 187 16.78 8.90 6.63
C GLU A 187 18.04 8.25 6.06
N SER A 188 18.44 8.59 4.84
CA SER A 188 19.67 8.07 4.22
C SER A 188 20.94 8.48 4.98
N GLU A 189 21.03 9.72 5.47
CA GLU A 189 22.13 10.22 6.30
C GLU A 189 22.17 9.56 7.69
N ARG A 190 21.00 9.23 8.25
CA ARG A 190 20.88 8.46 9.49
C ARG A 190 21.37 7.03 9.30
N TRP A 191 21.02 6.37 8.19
CA TRP A 191 21.54 5.04 7.83
C TRP A 191 23.05 5.03 7.53
N VAL A 192 23.60 6.13 7.00
CA VAL A 192 25.05 6.29 6.76
C VAL A 192 25.81 6.59 8.05
N SER A 193 25.22 7.31 9.02
CA SER A 193 25.82 7.52 10.35
C SER A 193 25.77 6.26 11.23
N GLU A 194 24.72 5.45 11.13
CA GLU A 194 24.57 4.21 11.91
C GLU A 194 25.45 3.06 11.38
N ARG A 195 25.86 3.11 10.11
CA ARG A 195 26.90 2.21 9.55
C ARG A 195 28.21 2.96 9.39
N GLY A 196 28.78 3.40 10.51
CA GLY A 196 30.19 3.77 10.66
C GLY A 196 30.85 4.33 9.40
N GLY A 197 30.75 5.64 9.21
CA GLY A 197 31.69 6.34 8.34
C GLY A 197 33.13 5.94 8.75
N PRO A 198 34.05 5.70 7.80
CA PRO A 198 35.42 5.32 8.09
C PRO A 198 36.18 6.53 8.66
N GLY A 199 35.96 6.80 9.94
CA GLY A 199 36.91 7.52 10.78
C GLY A 199 38.02 6.55 11.13
N GLY A 200 39.01 6.43 10.25
CA GLY A 200 40.28 5.80 10.57
C GLY A 200 40.94 6.60 11.68
N GLU A 201 40.77 6.12 12.91
CA GLU A 201 41.53 6.51 14.08
C GLU A 201 42.99 6.16 13.83
N VAL A 202 43.81 7.19 13.54
CA VAL A 202 45.26 7.05 13.45
C VAL A 202 45.75 6.98 14.89
N VAL A 203 45.89 5.76 15.39
CA VAL A 203 46.62 5.49 16.63
C VAL A 203 48.11 5.63 16.33
N GLU A 204 48.71 6.68 16.87
CA GLU A 204 50.15 6.78 17.02
C GLU A 204 50.62 5.70 17.99
N ASP A 205 51.43 4.76 17.53
CA ASP A 205 52.22 3.90 18.40
C ASP A 205 53.71 4.16 18.15
N GLU A 206 54.32 4.80 19.15
CA GLU A 206 55.76 4.92 19.32
C GLU A 206 56.39 3.56 19.66
N HIS A 207 57.52 3.29 19.00
CA HIS A 207 58.60 2.38 19.41
C HIS A 207 58.35 0.85 19.41
N GLY A 208 58.87 0.20 18.36
CA GLY A 208 59.18 -1.22 18.38
C GLY A 208 59.73 -1.77 17.07
N LEU A 209 60.97 -1.42 16.70
CA LEU A 209 61.75 -2.18 15.71
C LEU A 209 61.92 -3.64 16.20
N PRO A 210 61.91 -4.66 15.31
CA PRO A 210 63.17 -5.00 14.64
C PRO A 210 63.05 -5.32 13.14
N ALA A 211 64.21 -5.09 12.51
CA ALA A 211 64.66 -5.46 11.18
C ALA A 211 64.09 -6.78 10.63
N TYR A 212 63.72 -6.77 9.34
CA TYR A 212 63.93 -7.90 8.44
C TYR A 212 64.36 -7.41 7.05
N GLU A 213 65.24 -8.20 6.47
CA GLU A 213 66.26 -7.82 5.50
C GLU A 213 65.74 -7.57 4.07
N HIS A 214 66.48 -6.70 3.38
CA HIS A 214 66.39 -6.47 1.94
C HIS A 214 66.91 -7.67 1.13
N SER A 215 66.07 -8.12 0.20
CA SER A 215 66.37 -8.52 -1.20
C SER A 215 67.84 -8.71 -1.66
N GLY A 216 68.08 -9.84 -2.34
CA GLY A 216 69.12 -10.06 -3.38
C GLY A 216 69.25 -11.56 -3.67
N VAL A 217 68.76 -12.12 -4.78
CA VAL A 217 69.30 -12.13 -6.17
C VAL A 217 70.74 -12.64 -6.26
N ASP A 218 70.88 -13.90 -6.69
CA ASP A 218 71.81 -14.48 -7.70
C ASP A 218 71.76 -16.01 -7.51
N GLY A 219 71.87 -16.90 -8.48
CA GLY A 219 72.33 -16.86 -9.85
C GLY A 219 72.63 -18.32 -10.22
N ARG A 220 72.38 -18.69 -11.48
CA ARG A 220 72.68 -20.02 -12.04
C ARG A 220 74.20 -20.24 -12.10
N GLU A 221 74.65 -21.43 -11.75
CA GLU A 221 75.45 -22.42 -12.52
C GLU A 221 76.21 -23.36 -11.58
#